data_AF-A0A832F2L1-F1
#
_entry.id   AF-A0A832F2L1-F1
#
_cell.length_a   1.000
_cell.length_b   1.000
_cell.length_c   1.000
_cell.angle_alpha   90.00
_cell.angle_beta   90.00
_cell.angle_gamma   90.00
#
_symmetry.space_group_name_H-M   'P 1'
#
loop_
_entity.id
_entity.type
_entity.pdbx_description
1 polymer ?
#
loop_
_entity_poly.entity_id
_entity_poly.type
_entity_poly.pdbx_seq_one_letter_code
_entity_poly.pdbx_strand_id
1 'polypeptide(L)'
;MAGLKVESYLQLRYTNDAAMGDYGSLRRAKAMITWDPGARLRIYGQLLYKSGNRATNDGRLWVQELWVRYRLGSGFLSLGQLKPPFGMERFTSDAALDTIDRSQPTDHLIPNGGLPRSFARDIGILWEG
;
A
#
# COMPACT_ATOMS: atom_id res chain seq x y z
N MET A 1 -16.59 20.74 -1.79
CA MET A 1 -17.54 19.73 -1.29
C MET A 1 -16.77 18.74 -0.44
N ALA A 2 -17.29 18.39 0.73
CA ALA A 2 -16.69 17.34 1.54
C ALA A 2 -16.96 15.99 0.87
N GLY A 3 -15.92 15.17 0.69
CA GLY A 3 -16.02 13.88 -0.01
C GLY A 3 -15.51 12.76 0.87
N LEU A 4 -16.28 11.67 1.00
CA LEU A 4 -15.82 10.42 1.58
C LEU A 4 -15.82 9.36 0.49
N LYS A 5 -14.68 8.69 0.29
CA LYS A 5 -14.52 7.60 -0.66
C LYS A 5 -14.04 6.36 0.09
N VAL A 6 -14.71 5.24 -0.15
CA VAL A 6 -14.33 3.93 0.36
C VAL A 6 -14.07 3.02 -0.83
N GLU A 7 -12.93 2.33 -0.81
CA GLU A 7 -12.49 1.43 -1.88
C GLU A 7 -12.00 0.12 -1.28
N SER A 8 -12.08 -0.95 -2.06
CA SER A 8 -11.52 -2.24 -1.68
C SER A 8 -10.79 -2.87 -2.86
N TYR A 9 -9.86 -3.77 -2.54
CA TYR A 9 -9.13 -4.53 -3.54
C TYR A 9 -8.90 -5.95 -3.04
N LEU A 10 -9.20 -6.93 -3.89
CA LEU A 10 -9.05 -8.34 -3.58
C LEU A 10 -8.22 -9.02 -4.66
N GLN A 11 -7.20 -9.77 -4.25
CA GLN A 11 -6.34 -10.54 -5.13
C GLN A 11 -6.18 -11.95 -4.59
N LEU A 12 -6.74 -12.92 -5.31
CA LEU A 12 -6.52 -14.35 -5.10
C LEU A 12 -5.45 -14.83 -6.06
N ARG A 13 -4.63 -15.80 -5.65
CA ARG A 13 -3.56 -16.36 -6.45
C ARG A 13 -3.53 -17.87 -6.30
N TYR A 14 -3.24 -18.56 -7.40
CA TYR A 14 -2.79 -19.94 -7.38
C TYR A 14 -1.34 -19.95 -7.85
N THR A 15 -0.49 -20.68 -7.14
CA THR A 15 0.92 -20.84 -7.45
C THR A 15 1.20 -22.32 -7.65
N ASN A 16 1.75 -22.67 -8.81
CA ASN A 16 2.35 -23.97 -9.04
C ASN A 16 3.85 -23.88 -8.75
N ASP A 17 4.33 -24.70 -7.82
CA ASP A 17 5.73 -24.69 -7.37
C ASP A 17 6.25 -26.12 -7.28
N ALA A 18 7.20 -26.47 -8.15
CA ALA A 18 7.72 -27.82 -8.27
C ALA A 18 8.46 -28.32 -7.01
N ALA A 19 9.02 -27.41 -6.20
CA ALA A 19 9.78 -27.77 -5.02
C ALA A 19 8.91 -27.80 -3.75
N MET A 20 7.93 -26.89 -3.69
CA MET A 20 7.15 -26.60 -2.49
C MET A 20 5.70 -27.12 -2.57
N GLY A 21 5.29 -27.63 -3.73
CA GLY A 21 3.93 -28.05 -4.01
C GLY A 21 2.99 -26.87 -4.23
N ASP A 22 1.90 -27.13 -4.94
CA ASP A 22 0.94 -26.10 -5.35
C ASP A 22 0.16 -25.53 -4.16
N TYR A 23 -0.23 -24.26 -4.26
CA TYR A 23 -1.04 -23.62 -3.24
C TYR A 23 -1.90 -22.47 -3.76
N GLY A 24 -3.05 -22.27 -3.12
CA GLY A 24 -3.87 -21.07 -3.26
C GLY A 24 -3.56 -20.07 -2.15
N SER A 25 -3.58 -18.78 -2.48
CA SER A 25 -3.37 -17.71 -1.52
C SER A 25 -4.33 -16.54 -1.70
N LEU A 26 -4.69 -15.92 -0.58
CA LEU A 26 -5.17 -14.54 -0.57
C LEU A 26 -3.93 -13.64 -0.58
N ARG A 27 -3.53 -13.22 -1.78
CA ARG A 27 -2.32 -12.43 -1.97
C ARG A 27 -2.43 -11.06 -1.32
N ARG A 28 -3.57 -10.39 -1.50
CA ARG A 28 -3.89 -9.08 -0.91
C ARG A 28 -5.41 -8.90 -0.79
N ALA A 29 -5.88 -8.55 0.39
CA ALA A 29 -7.20 -7.96 0.64
C ALA A 29 -6.97 -6.57 1.25
N LYS A 30 -7.52 -5.53 0.63
CA LYS A 30 -7.35 -4.15 1.09
C LYS A 30 -8.68 -3.44 1.25
N ALA A 31 -8.72 -2.55 2.22
CA ALA A 31 -9.75 -1.55 2.38
C ALA A 31 -9.09 -0.18 2.49
N MET A 32 -9.56 0.78 1.70
CA MET A 32 -9.05 2.15 1.68
C MET A 32 -10.17 3.13 1.98
N ILE A 33 -9.84 4.15 2.77
CA ILE A 33 -10.73 5.27 3.06
C ILE A 33 -9.99 6.55 2.71
N THR A 34 -10.62 7.40 1.90
CA THR A 34 -10.15 8.75 1.62
C THR A 34 -11.24 9.72 2.06
N TRP A 35 -10.87 10.68 2.90
CA TRP A 35 -11.78 11.72 3.35
C TRP A 35 -11.20 13.10 3.07
N ASP A 36 -11.97 13.90 2.33
CA ASP A 36 -11.67 15.28 1.97
C ASP A 36 -12.69 16.20 2.65
N PRO A 37 -12.56 16.55 3.95
CA PRO A 37 -13.54 17.39 4.65
C PRO A 37 -13.61 18.84 4.14
N GLY A 38 -12.65 19.27 3.32
CA GLY A 38 -12.60 20.61 2.75
C GLY A 38 -11.55 20.71 1.64
N ALA A 39 -11.34 21.91 1.10
CA ALA A 39 -10.44 22.11 -0.05
C ALA A 39 -8.93 21.99 0.29
N ARG A 40 -8.58 21.97 1.58
CA ARG A 40 -7.17 22.00 2.04
C ARG A 40 -6.73 20.73 2.75
N LEU A 41 -7.63 19.84 3.12
CA LEU A 41 -7.32 18.70 3.97
C LEU A 41 -7.78 17.41 3.30
N ARG A 42 -6.89 16.43 3.23
CA ARG A 42 -7.16 15.05 2.82
C ARG A 42 -6.63 14.10 3.87
N ILE A 43 -7.43 13.12 4.25
CA ILE A 43 -7.06 12.05 5.18
C ILE A 43 -7.17 10.73 4.42
N TYR A 44 -6.17 9.86 4.56
CA TYR A 44 -6.14 8.56 3.91
C TYR A 44 -5.78 7.47 4.91
N GLY A 45 -6.51 6.36 4.85
CA GLY A 45 -6.21 5.15 5.59
C GLY A 45 -6.31 3.93 4.69
N GLN A 46 -5.41 2.97 4.87
CA GLN A 46 -5.41 1.71 4.13
C GLN A 46 -5.07 0.55 5.04
N LEU A 47 -5.94 -0.45 5.04
CA LEU A 47 -5.73 -1.73 5.69
C LEU A 47 -5.34 -2.78 4.66
N LEU A 48 -4.54 -3.75 5.10
CA LEU A 48 -4.10 -4.90 4.30
C LEU A 48 -4.22 -6.18 5.12
N TYR A 49 -4.82 -7.20 4.54
CA TYR A 49 -4.83 -8.57 5.02
C TYR A 49 -4.32 -9.50 3.91
N LYS A 50 -3.62 -10.56 4.28
CA LYS A 50 -3.20 -11.61 3.36
C LYS A 50 -3.10 -12.94 4.08
N SER A 51 -3.24 -14.05 3.35
CA SER A 51 -3.15 -15.40 3.92
C SER A 51 -2.72 -16.41 2.86
N GLY A 52 -2.05 -17.48 3.28
CA GLY A 52 -1.65 -18.59 2.40
C GLY A 52 -0.49 -18.30 1.45
N ASN A 53 0.29 -17.23 1.67
CA ASN A 53 1.48 -16.89 0.89
C ASN A 53 2.76 -17.54 1.40
N ARG A 54 2.66 -18.43 2.42
CA ARG A 54 3.81 -19.06 3.11
C ARG A 54 4.78 -18.02 3.68
N ALA A 55 4.25 -16.88 4.11
CA ALA A 55 5.03 -15.80 4.69
C ALA A 55 4.75 -15.69 6.20
N THR A 56 5.75 -15.27 6.98
CA THR A 56 5.67 -15.13 8.45
C THR A 56 4.58 -14.16 8.95
N ASN A 57 4.05 -13.32 8.06
CA ASN A 57 3.05 -12.30 8.33
C ASN A 57 1.68 -12.59 7.70
N ASP A 58 1.45 -13.81 7.21
CA ASP A 58 0.11 -14.27 6.83
C ASP A 58 -0.83 -14.30 8.05
N GLY A 59 -2.12 -14.13 7.79
CA GLY A 59 -3.17 -14.17 8.82
C GLY A 59 -3.23 -12.92 9.72
N ARG A 60 -2.41 -11.90 9.45
CA ARG A 60 -2.38 -10.64 10.22
C ARG A 60 -3.00 -9.49 9.44
N LEU A 61 -3.73 -8.64 10.15
CA LEU A 61 -4.22 -7.37 9.64
C LEU A 61 -3.15 -6.29 9.85
N TRP A 62 -2.92 -5.46 8.83
CA TRP A 62 -1.91 -4.41 8.84
C TRP A 62 -2.51 -3.07 8.46
N VAL A 63 -2.14 -2.01 9.16
CA VAL A 63 -2.28 -0.64 8.64
C VAL A 63 -1.13 -0.44 7.67
N GLN A 64 -1.43 -0.34 6.38
CA GLN A 64 -0.42 -0.16 5.33
C GLN A 64 -0.09 1.32 5.12
N GLU A 65 -1.10 2.19 5.19
CA GLU A 65 -0.94 3.64 5.12
C GLU A 65 -1.94 4.32 6.06
N LEU A 66 -1.50 5.40 6.71
CA LEU A 66 -2.35 6.28 7.48
C LEU A 66 -1.70 7.65 7.51
N TRP A 67 -2.23 8.59 6.73
CA TRP A 67 -1.63 9.91 6.61
C TRP A 67 -2.67 11.00 6.42
N VAL A 68 -2.24 12.22 6.70
CA VAL A 68 -2.99 13.46 6.50
C VAL A 68 -2.19 14.37 5.59
N ARG A 69 -2.82 14.93 4.57
CA ARG A 69 -2.24 15.87 3.62
C ARG A 69 -2.95 17.21 3.71
N TYR A 70 -2.17 18.27 3.91
CA TYR A 70 -2.64 19.63 4.04
C TYR A 70 -2.07 20.53 2.93
N ARG A 71 -2.92 21.33 2.30
CA ARG A 71 -2.49 22.34 1.31
C ARG A 71 -1.97 23.57 2.03
N LEU A 72 -0.70 23.88 1.86
CA LEU A 72 -0.01 25.00 2.48
C LEU A 72 0.67 25.85 1.37
N GLY A 73 0.17 27.07 1.16
CA GLY A 73 0.65 27.91 0.05
C GLY A 73 0.42 27.26 -1.32
N SER A 74 1.48 27.18 -2.12
CA SER A 74 1.48 26.51 -3.43
C SER A 74 1.67 24.99 -3.35
N GLY A 75 2.04 24.45 -2.18
CA GLY A 75 2.39 23.04 -2.01
C GLY A 75 1.47 22.25 -1.09
N PHE A 76 1.91 21.03 -0.79
CA PHE A 76 1.26 20.08 0.10
C PHE A 76 2.23 19.55 1.13
N LEU A 77 1.78 19.52 2.38
CA LEU A 77 2.45 18.88 3.49
C LEU A 77 1.71 17.60 3.86
N SER A 78 2.37 16.46 3.82
CA SER A 78 1.82 15.18 4.25
C SER A 78 2.53 14.70 5.51
N LEU A 79 1.77 14.25 6.52
CA LEU A 79 2.32 13.55 7.69
C LEU A 79 1.65 12.20 7.92
N GLY A 80 2.41 11.26 8.46
CA GLY A 80 1.92 9.98 8.94
C GLY A 80 2.68 8.81 8.32
N GLN A 81 2.05 7.65 8.28
CA GLN A 81 2.58 6.46 7.65
C GLN A 81 2.27 6.48 6.14
N LEU A 82 3.25 6.85 5.31
CA LEU A 82 3.05 7.13 3.88
C LEU A 82 4.04 6.42 2.97
N LYS A 83 3.76 6.39 1.67
CA LYS A 83 4.73 5.94 0.65
C LYS A 83 5.79 7.01 0.42
N PRO A 84 7.09 6.70 0.55
CA PRO A 84 8.11 7.56 -0.03
C PRO A 84 7.91 7.63 -1.55
N PRO A 85 7.94 8.84 -2.14
CA PRO A 85 7.78 9.02 -3.57
C PRO A 85 9.03 8.54 -4.32
N PHE A 86 9.09 7.25 -4.62
CA PHE A 86 10.27 6.65 -5.26
C PHE A 86 9.84 5.66 -6.35
N GLY A 87 10.12 6.00 -7.62
CA GLY A 87 9.84 5.17 -8.79
C GLY A 87 8.36 5.10 -9.19
N MET A 88 8.08 5.10 -10.50
CA MET A 88 6.71 5.12 -11.04
C MET A 88 5.90 3.88 -10.65
N GLU A 89 6.48 2.68 -10.72
CA GLU A 89 5.83 1.40 -10.39
C GLU A 89 5.35 1.34 -8.92
N ARG A 90 6.02 2.08 -8.03
CA ARG A 90 5.61 2.21 -6.65
C ARG A 90 4.32 3.03 -6.57
N PHE A 91 4.14 4.08 -7.35
CA PHE A 91 2.90 4.87 -7.31
C PHE A 91 1.71 4.20 -7.98
N THR A 92 1.96 3.25 -8.88
CA THR A 92 0.91 2.48 -9.53
C THR A 92 0.15 1.64 -8.50
N SER A 93 -1.18 1.78 -8.50
CA SER A 93 -2.08 0.96 -7.70
C SER A 93 -1.86 -0.52 -8.03
N ASP A 94 -2.02 -1.40 -7.04
CA ASP A 94 -1.91 -2.84 -7.28
C ASP A 94 -2.93 -3.35 -8.31
N ALA A 95 -4.06 -2.66 -8.48
CA ALA A 95 -5.08 -2.97 -9.48
C ALA A 95 -4.70 -2.54 -10.91
N ALA A 96 -3.68 -1.72 -11.06
CA ALA A 96 -3.23 -1.15 -12.35
C ALA A 96 -1.80 -1.60 -12.71
N LEU A 97 -1.26 -2.61 -12.02
CA LEU A 97 0.01 -3.21 -12.39
C LEU A 97 -0.20 -4.15 -13.59
N ASP A 98 0.66 -4.01 -14.61
CA ASP A 98 0.65 -4.89 -15.79
C ASP A 98 1.15 -6.31 -15.46
N THR A 99 1.90 -6.45 -14.37
CA THR A 99 2.47 -7.71 -13.90
C THR A 99 1.90 -8.14 -12.54
N ILE A 100 1.88 -9.45 -12.31
CA ILE A 100 1.32 -10.08 -11.10
C ILE A 100 2.03 -9.63 -9.81
N ASP A 101 3.34 -9.39 -9.91
CA ASP A 101 4.20 -8.85 -8.87
C ASP A 101 4.99 -7.66 -9.43
N ARG A 102 5.48 -6.79 -8.54
CA ARG A 102 6.34 -5.68 -8.93
C ARG A 102 7.74 -6.19 -9.27
N SER A 103 8.51 -5.37 -9.98
CA SER A 103 9.88 -5.69 -10.34
C SER A 103 10.77 -5.95 -9.11
N GLN A 104 11.75 -6.84 -9.27
CA GLN A 104 12.70 -7.20 -8.20
C GLN A 104 13.41 -5.98 -7.58
N PRO A 105 13.84 -4.96 -8.33
CA PRO A 105 14.40 -3.73 -7.74
C PRO A 105 13.41 -3.01 -6.82
N THR A 106 12.14 -2.92 -7.22
CA THR A 106 11.09 -2.26 -6.44
C THR A 106 10.78 -2.99 -5.14
N ASP A 107 10.80 -4.33 -5.19
CA ASP A 107 10.50 -5.20 -4.04
C ASP A 107 11.71 -5.40 -3.11
N HIS A 108 12.95 -5.25 -3.56
CA HIS A 108 14.12 -5.57 -2.73
C HIS A 108 15.08 -4.41 -2.44
N LEU A 109 15.15 -3.40 -3.32
CA LEU A 109 16.17 -2.34 -3.23
C LEU A 109 15.63 -1.02 -2.69
N ILE A 110 14.30 -0.86 -2.62
CA ILE A 110 13.68 0.32 -2.05
C ILE A 110 13.44 0.08 -0.54
N PRO A 111 13.70 1.06 0.33
CA PRO A 111 13.25 1.02 1.72
C PRO A 111 11.76 0.62 1.82
N ASN A 112 11.46 -0.38 2.66
CA ASN A 112 10.13 -0.97 2.77
C ASN A 112 9.54 -1.55 1.46
N GLY A 113 10.38 -1.90 0.48
CA GLY A 113 9.99 -2.74 -0.66
C GLY A 113 9.79 -4.19 -0.22
N GLY A 114 10.67 -4.67 0.65
CA GLY A 114 10.66 -6.03 1.15
C GLY A 114 9.55 -6.26 2.17
N LEU A 115 8.75 -7.30 1.96
CA LEU A 115 7.68 -7.75 2.86
C LEU A 115 8.08 -8.65 4.06
N PRO A 116 9.35 -8.97 4.39
CA PRO A 116 9.64 -10.08 5.32
C PRO A 116 9.49 -9.73 6.81
N ARG A 117 9.38 -8.46 7.23
CA ARG A 117 9.30 -8.11 8.67
C ARG A 117 8.14 -7.18 9.05
N SER A 118 7.73 -6.25 8.18
CA SER A 118 6.62 -5.34 8.45
C SER A 118 5.99 -4.86 7.15
N PHE A 119 4.65 -4.82 7.09
CA PHE A 119 3.92 -4.10 6.04
C PHE A 119 3.64 -2.65 6.40
N ALA A 120 3.97 -2.25 7.65
CA ALA A 120 3.87 -0.87 8.06
C ALA A 120 4.98 -0.09 7.38
N ARG A 121 4.60 1.02 6.73
CA ARG A 121 5.54 1.94 6.12
C ARG A 121 6.15 2.84 7.20
N ASP A 122 7.20 3.56 6.83
CA ASP A 122 7.79 4.55 7.74
C ASP A 122 6.79 5.67 8.03
N ILE A 123 6.87 6.19 9.26
CA ILE A 123 6.18 7.41 9.66
C ILE A 123 7.10 8.57 9.32
N GLY A 124 6.56 9.58 8.62
CA GLY A 124 7.36 10.71 8.21
C GLY A 124 6.55 11.94 7.85
N ILE A 125 7.27 12.95 7.38
CA ILE A 125 6.76 14.21 6.86
C ILE A 125 7.27 14.35 5.42
N LEU A 126 6.39 14.72 4.50
CA LEU A 126 6.70 14.94 3.10
C LEU A 126 6.19 16.33 2.67
N TRP A 127 7.06 17.09 2.01
CA TRP A 127 6.71 18.35 1.35
C TRP A 127 6.76 18.17 -0.17
N GLU A 128 5.71 18.63 -0.85
CA GLU A 128 5.60 18.63 -2.31
C GLU A 128 5.20 20.05 -2.75
N GLY A 129 6.01 20.72 -3.57
CA GLY A 129 5.81 22.11 -3.99
C GLY A 129 6.00 22.32 -5.48
#